data_AF-A0A1V6EKL0-F1
#
_entry.id   AF-A0A1V6EKL0-F1
#
_cell.length_a   1.000
_cell.length_b   1.000
_cell.length_c   1.000
_cell.angle_alpha   90.00
_cell.angle_beta   90.00
_cell.angle_gamma   90.00
#
_symmetry.space_group_name_H-M   'P 1'
#
loop_
_entity.id
_entity.type
_entity.pdbx_description
1 polymer ?
#
loop_
_entity_poly.entity_id
_entity_poly.type
_entity_poly.pdbx_seq_one_letter_code
_entity_poly.pdbx_strand_id
1 'polypeptide(L)'
;MPGIQEFVIIILIILALSMTGLWPVVIRALRELRGDIAPEPPPSRDRGDVEVCYRLLGLSPSAKWEDIERAYRAKAKIHHPDRGGDEDAMRALNEAYNRIKQLKKPR
;
A
#
# COMPACT_ATOMS: atom_id res chain seq x y z
N MET A 1 -44.32 -11.16 -3.68
CA MET A 1 -43.74 -10.24 -2.68
C MET A 1 -43.49 -11.08 -1.44
N PRO A 2 -42.23 -11.36 -1.07
CA PRO A 2 -41.96 -12.22 0.08
C PRO A 2 -42.52 -11.55 1.34
N GLY A 3 -43.35 -12.28 2.07
CA GLY A 3 -44.03 -11.77 3.27
C GLY A 3 -43.04 -11.64 4.43
N ILE A 4 -43.35 -10.77 5.39
CA ILE A 4 -42.55 -10.57 6.62
C ILE A 4 -42.28 -11.93 7.33
N GLN A 5 -43.17 -12.91 7.17
CA GLN A 5 -43.02 -14.26 7.70
C GLN A 5 -41.83 -15.05 7.11
N GLU A 6 -41.48 -14.89 5.83
CA GLU A 6 -40.30 -15.56 5.23
C GLU A 6 -39.01 -15.01 5.82
N PHE A 7 -38.92 -13.69 6.03
CA PHE A 7 -37.76 -13.06 6.65
C PHE A 7 -37.58 -13.50 8.10
N VAL A 8 -38.68 -13.67 8.84
CA VAL A 8 -38.63 -14.19 10.22
C VAL A 8 -38.15 -15.64 10.25
N ILE A 9 -38.60 -16.48 9.31
CA ILE A 9 -38.14 -17.86 9.19
C ILE A 9 -36.64 -17.90 8.86
N ILE A 10 -36.18 -17.09 7.91
CA ILE A 10 -34.76 -16.99 7.56
C ILE A 10 -33.93 -16.52 8.76
N ILE A 11 -34.39 -15.51 9.50
CA ILE A 11 -33.70 -14.99 10.70
C ILE A 11 -33.64 -16.08 11.78
N LEU A 12 -34.71 -16.82 12.03
CA LEU A 12 -34.73 -17.91 13.01
C LEU A 12 -33.81 -19.07 12.60
N ILE A 13 -33.73 -19.39 11.31
CA ILE A 13 -32.79 -20.38 10.77
C ILE A 13 -31.35 -19.92 10.99
N ILE A 14 -31.04 -18.64 10.67
CA ILE A 14 -29.72 -18.04 10.89
C ILE A 14 -29.37 -18.04 12.39
N LEU A 15 -30.32 -17.71 13.27
CA LEU A 15 -30.10 -17.68 14.71
C LEU A 15 -29.86 -19.10 15.28
N ALA A 16 -30.61 -20.09 14.81
CA ALA A 16 -30.44 -21.49 15.19
C ALA A 16 -29.09 -22.06 14.70
N LEU A 17 -28.68 -21.74 13.47
CA LEU A 17 -27.34 -22.06 12.94
C LEU A 17 -26.23 -21.35 13.74
N SER A 18 -26.48 -20.14 14.25
CA SER A 18 -25.54 -19.40 15.08
C SER A 18 -25.41 -19.95 16.51
N MET A 19 -26.49 -20.49 17.09
CA MET A 19 -26.49 -21.04 18.47
C MET A 19 -25.75 -22.37 18.59
N THR A 20 -25.60 -23.13 17.50
CA THR A 20 -24.93 -24.44 17.50
C THR A 20 -23.39 -24.35 17.48
N GLY A 21 -22.82 -23.14 17.44
CA GLY A 21 -21.36 -22.96 17.38
C GLY A 21 -20.71 -23.46 16.08
N LEU A 22 -21.53 -23.86 15.09
CA LEU A 22 -21.07 -24.42 13.83
C LEU A 22 -20.67 -23.32 12.81
N TRP A 23 -21.16 -22.09 12.98
CA TRP A 23 -20.83 -20.95 12.11
C TRP A 23 -19.30 -20.70 11.95
N PRO A 24 -18.48 -20.67 13.02
CA PRO A 24 -17.03 -20.55 12.86
C PRO A 24 -16.37 -21.76 12.18
N VAL A 25 -16.94 -22.97 12.31
CA VAL A 25 -16.45 -24.20 11.67
C VAL A 25 -16.77 -24.19 10.17
N VAL A 26 -17.97 -23.75 9.80
CA VAL A 26 -18.40 -23.57 8.40
C VAL A 26 -17.58 -22.49 7.71
N ILE A 27 -17.29 -21.36 8.38
CA ILE A 27 -16.41 -20.31 7.83
C ILE A 27 -14.98 -20.84 7.62
N ARG A 28 -14.45 -21.65 8.56
CA ARG A 28 -13.13 -22.28 8.40
C ARG A 28 -13.13 -23.26 7.22
N ALA A 29 -14.11 -24.15 7.15
CA ALA A 29 -14.20 -25.14 6.08
C ALA A 29 -14.41 -24.51 4.70
N LEU A 30 -15.22 -23.44 4.61
CA LEU A 30 -15.46 -22.71 3.36
C LEU A 30 -14.22 -21.90 2.92
N ARG A 31 -13.41 -21.40 3.86
CA ARG A 31 -12.14 -20.74 3.56
C ARG A 31 -11.14 -21.72 2.95
N GLU A 32 -11.04 -22.91 3.54
CA GLU A 32 -10.12 -23.96 3.10
C GLU A 32 -10.48 -24.53 1.72
N LEU A 33 -11.78 -24.65 1.42
CA LEU A 33 -12.27 -25.12 0.11
C LEU A 33 -12.12 -24.08 -1.01
N ARG A 34 -11.98 -22.79 -0.67
CA ARG A 34 -11.95 -21.69 -1.65
C ARG A 34 -10.57 -21.44 -2.26
N GLY A 35 -9.50 -22.06 -1.76
CA GLY A 35 -8.16 -21.96 -2.32
C GLY A 35 -7.61 -20.54 -2.26
N ASP A 36 -6.84 -20.23 -1.23
CA ASP A 36 -6.21 -18.93 -1.04
C ASP A 36 -5.26 -18.57 -2.21
N ILE A 37 -5.75 -17.81 -3.19
CA ILE A 37 -5.00 -16.61 -3.58
C ILE A 37 -5.27 -15.65 -2.44
N ALA A 38 -4.41 -15.66 -1.41
CA ALA A 38 -4.37 -14.54 -0.50
C ALA A 38 -4.28 -13.29 -1.38
N PRO A 39 -5.21 -12.32 -1.30
CA PRO A 39 -4.98 -11.06 -1.97
C PRO A 39 -3.61 -10.60 -1.47
N GLU A 40 -2.66 -10.37 -2.37
CA GLU A 40 -1.41 -9.73 -1.99
C GLU A 40 -1.80 -8.56 -1.08
N PRO A 41 -1.17 -8.44 0.11
CA PRO A 41 -1.53 -7.39 1.05
C PRO A 41 -1.66 -6.10 0.24
N PRO A 42 -2.80 -5.39 0.31
CA PRO A 42 -3.10 -4.27 -0.56
C PRO A 42 -1.85 -3.40 -0.59
N PRO A 43 -1.34 -3.02 -1.78
CA PRO A 43 -0.05 -2.36 -1.88
C PRO A 43 -0.05 -1.24 -0.86
N SER A 44 0.76 -1.41 0.19
CA SER A 44 0.83 -0.46 1.28
C SER A 44 1.08 0.88 0.61
N ARG A 45 0.16 1.86 0.76
CA ARG A 45 0.25 3.15 0.03
C ARG A 45 1.67 3.71 0.09
N ASP A 46 2.29 3.56 1.26
CA ASP A 46 3.69 3.84 1.55
C ASP A 46 4.71 3.30 0.52
N ARG A 47 4.55 2.05 0.06
CA ARG A 47 5.42 1.43 -0.96
C ARG A 47 5.26 2.10 -2.33
N GLY A 48 4.03 2.45 -2.71
CA GLY A 48 3.76 3.18 -3.96
C GLY A 48 4.36 4.58 -3.92
N ASP A 49 4.19 5.29 -2.80
CA ASP A 49 4.74 6.64 -2.60
C ASP A 49 6.28 6.63 -2.69
N VAL A 50 6.91 5.60 -2.11
CA VAL A 50 8.35 5.39 -2.16
C VAL A 50 8.84 5.09 -3.59
N GLU A 51 8.14 4.26 -4.35
CA GLU A 51 8.52 3.94 -5.73
C GLU A 51 8.45 5.17 -6.65
N VAL A 52 7.47 6.05 -6.44
CA VAL A 52 7.39 7.36 -7.11
C VAL A 52 8.60 8.23 -6.76
N CYS A 53 9.04 8.24 -5.49
CA CYS A 53 10.24 8.98 -5.09
C CYS A 53 11.50 8.48 -5.81
N TYR A 54 11.70 7.16 -5.90
CA TYR A 54 12.83 6.58 -6.64
C TYR A 54 12.77 6.94 -8.12
N ARG A 55 11.59 6.88 -8.73
CA ARG A 55 11.36 7.28 -10.12
C ARG A 55 11.66 8.77 -10.35
N LEU A 56 11.30 9.63 -9.41
CA LEU A 56 11.61 11.06 -9.48
C LEU A 56 13.13 11.32 -9.48
N LEU A 57 13.89 10.55 -8.71
CA LEU A 57 15.35 10.57 -8.74
C LEU A 57 15.93 9.87 -9.98
N GLY A 58 15.13 9.09 -10.72
CA GLY A 58 15.56 8.34 -11.91
C GLY A 58 16.27 7.05 -11.54
N LEU A 59 15.92 6.45 -10.41
CA LEU A 59 16.54 5.27 -9.85
C LEU A 59 15.53 4.12 -9.71
N SER A 60 16.05 2.91 -9.66
CA SER A 60 15.27 1.72 -9.31
C SER A 60 15.01 1.68 -7.79
N PRO A 61 13.87 1.15 -7.32
CA PRO A 61 13.63 0.92 -5.88
C PRO A 61 14.68 0.01 -5.22
N SER A 62 15.44 -0.74 -6.01
CA SER A 62 16.58 -1.56 -5.55
C SER A 62 17.91 -0.80 -5.46
N ALA A 63 17.94 0.51 -5.75
CA ALA A 63 19.17 1.30 -5.73
C ALA A 63 19.83 1.37 -4.35
N LYS A 64 21.17 1.43 -4.34
CA LYS A 64 21.95 1.62 -3.11
C LYS A 64 21.92 3.08 -2.67
N TRP A 65 22.21 3.30 -1.39
CA TRP A 65 22.26 4.65 -0.80
C TRP A 65 23.22 5.58 -1.55
N GLU A 66 24.37 5.06 -1.97
CA GLU A 66 25.38 5.81 -2.73
C GLU A 66 24.84 6.30 -4.10
N ASP A 67 24.05 5.47 -4.78
CA ASP A 67 23.42 5.83 -6.07
C ASP A 67 22.36 6.92 -5.88
N ILE A 68 21.61 6.85 -4.77
CA ILE A 68 20.59 7.83 -4.38
C ILE A 68 21.22 9.20 -4.16
N GLU A 69 22.30 9.26 -3.37
CA GLU A 69 23.02 10.51 -3.13
C GLU A 69 23.64 11.09 -4.41
N ARG A 70 24.22 10.22 -5.25
CA ARG A 70 24.83 10.66 -6.52
C ARG A 70 23.79 11.24 -7.48
N ALA A 71 22.66 10.56 -7.66
CA ALA A 71 21.57 11.04 -8.51
C ALA A 71 20.95 12.33 -7.99
N TYR A 72 20.73 12.44 -6.67
CA TYR A 72 20.25 13.65 -6.02
C TYR A 72 21.19 14.84 -6.28
N ARG A 73 22.50 14.69 -6.03
CA ARG A 73 23.48 15.77 -6.26
C ARG A 73 23.58 16.16 -7.72
N ALA A 74 23.46 15.21 -8.65
CA ALA A 74 23.46 15.50 -10.08
C ALA A 74 22.23 16.32 -10.49
N LYS A 75 21.02 15.91 -10.07
CA LYS A 75 19.78 16.63 -10.37
C LYS A 75 19.68 17.98 -9.68
N ALA A 76 20.11 18.08 -8.43
CA ALA A 76 20.13 19.34 -7.67
C ALA A 76 21.00 20.42 -8.32
N LYS A 77 22.12 20.03 -8.94
CA LYS A 77 22.98 20.97 -9.70
C LYS A 77 22.30 21.51 -10.95
N ILE A 78 21.43 20.71 -11.58
CA ILE A 78 20.71 21.06 -12.81
C ILE A 78 19.52 21.96 -12.49
N HIS A 79 18.74 21.62 -11.46
CA HIS A 79 17.53 22.36 -11.08
C HIS A 79 17.77 23.48 -10.07
N HIS A 80 19.03 23.89 -9.84
CA HIS A 80 19.33 24.89 -8.84
C HIS A 80 18.72 26.26 -9.24
N PRO A 81 17.94 26.92 -8.36
CA PRO A 81 17.23 28.15 -8.69
C PRO A 81 18.19 29.29 -9.07
N ASP A 82 19.38 29.31 -8.46
CA ASP A 82 20.45 30.28 -8.77
C ASP A 82 20.97 30.19 -10.22
N ARG A 83 20.74 29.08 -10.92
CA ARG A 83 21.11 28.88 -12.32
C ARG A 83 19.92 29.00 -13.28
N GLY A 84 18.81 29.57 -12.83
CA GLY A 84 17.55 29.62 -13.60
C GLY A 84 16.79 28.30 -13.58
N GLY A 85 17.08 27.44 -12.60
CA GLY A 85 16.35 26.20 -12.37
C GLY A 85 14.99 26.43 -11.70
N ASP A 86 14.13 25.41 -11.79
CA ASP A 86 12.78 25.45 -11.26
C ASP A 86 12.75 25.11 -9.76
N GLU A 87 12.26 26.04 -8.93
CA GLU A 87 12.22 25.87 -7.48
C GLU A 87 11.29 24.73 -7.05
N ASP A 88 10.21 24.51 -7.79
CA ASP A 88 9.23 23.45 -7.52
C ASP A 88 9.85 22.08 -7.82
N ALA A 89 10.58 21.96 -8.92
CA ALA A 89 11.37 20.76 -9.24
C ALA A 89 12.42 20.44 -8.16
N MET A 90 13.10 21.46 -7.63
CA MET A 90 14.07 21.30 -6.55
C MET A 90 13.39 20.87 -5.24
N ARG A 91 12.22 21.43 -4.93
CA ARG A 91 11.41 21.05 -3.76
C ARG A 91 10.96 19.59 -3.84
N ALA A 92 10.40 19.17 -4.98
CA ALA A 92 9.97 17.80 -5.21
C ALA A 92 11.15 16.81 -5.08
N LEU A 93 12.33 17.18 -5.61
CA LEU A 93 13.54 16.37 -5.49
C LEU A 93 13.99 16.20 -4.03
N ASN A 94 13.93 17.26 -3.23
CA ASN A 94 14.26 17.23 -1.81
C ASN A 94 13.29 16.36 -1.01
N GLU A 95 11.98 16.46 -1.28
CA GLU A 95 10.96 15.65 -0.61
C GLU A 95 11.16 14.17 -0.90
N ALA A 96 11.36 13.80 -2.17
CA ALA A 96 11.62 12.42 -2.56
C ALA A 96 12.89 11.85 -1.89
N TYR A 97 13.98 12.63 -1.86
CA TYR A 97 15.21 12.23 -1.19
C TYR A 97 15.01 12.01 0.32
N ASN A 98 14.33 12.93 1.00
CA ASN A 98 14.03 12.82 2.43
C ASN A 98 13.16 11.60 2.74
N ARG A 99 12.17 11.30 1.89
CA ARG A 99 11.29 10.13 2.07
C ARG A 99 12.06 8.83 1.97
N ILE A 100 12.92 8.70 0.95
CA ILE A 100 13.79 7.53 0.78
C ILE A 100 14.77 7.39 1.97
N LYS A 101 15.32 8.51 2.46
CA LYS A 101 16.22 8.53 3.62
C LYS A 101 15.53 8.01 4.89
N GLN A 102 14.29 8.40 5.14
CA GLN A 102 13.51 7.92 6.29
C GLN A 102 13.24 6.42 6.20
N LEU A 103 12.97 5.90 5.01
CA LEU A 103 12.74 4.46 4.79
C LEU A 103 14.01 3.62 5.04
N LYS A 104 15.17 4.11 4.60
CA LYS A 104 16.45 3.39 4.72
C LYS A 104 17.04 3.45 6.13
N LYS A 105 16.66 4.44 6.95
CA LYS A 105 17.12 4.53 8.33
C LYS A 105 16.31 3.54 9.18
N PRO A 106 16.89 2.47 9.74
CA PRO A 106 16.18 1.61 10.67
C PRO A 106 15.73 2.45 11.86
N ARG A 107 14.47 2.28 12.27
CA ARG A 107 13.88 2.96 13.42
C ARG A 107 14.53 2.50 14.73
#